data_AF-A0A3E4UJZ6-F1
#
_entry.id   AF-A0A3E4UJZ6-F1
#
_cell.length_a   1.000
_cell.length_b   1.000
_cell.length_c   1.000
_cell.angle_alpha   90.00
_cell.angle_beta   90.00
_cell.angle_gamma   90.00
#
_symmetry.space_group_name_H-M   'P 1'
#
loop_
_entity.id
_entity.type
_entity.pdbx_description
1 polymer ?
#
loop_
_entity_poly.entity_id
_entity_poly.type
_entity_poly.pdbx_seq_one_letter_code
_entity_poly.pdbx_strand_id
1 'polypeptide(L)'
;MSKYYYLVAGLPELTLEDSKLSYTVADFRTELYPALSEDDKRLIDLFYLQFDNANVLKLLKDKDAAIDPRGNYSAEELTEYISLLKEGGEVSDRVFPSYLSVFISEYVNLSAEDGFLHEDRLAALYYAYAMKCKNKFVSAWFGFNLVINNVLVALTARKFKMDVAPLIVGDTEVCEALRTSGARDFGLGGEVEWLEQLVKISETEELVEREKKIDRLRWNWMEETTFFDYFTVERLFVFLLQLEMIERWISLDKEKGSQLFRSIIAALKDEVRIPAEFR
;
A
#
# COMPACT_ATOMS: atom_id res chain seq x y z
N MET A 1 26.57 -16.70 -12.18
CA MET A 1 25.35 -17.48 -12.45
C MET A 1 24.34 -17.08 -11.41
N SER A 2 23.21 -16.51 -11.84
CA SER A 2 22.37 -15.62 -11.02
C SER A 2 21.72 -16.37 -9.86
N LYS A 3 21.89 -15.80 -8.66
CA LYS A 3 21.34 -16.27 -7.38
C LYS A 3 19.84 -16.59 -7.42
N TYR A 4 19.12 -15.98 -8.37
CA TYR A 4 17.67 -16.13 -8.55
C TYR A 4 17.25 -16.84 -9.84
N TYR A 5 18.17 -17.40 -10.64
CA TYR A 5 17.80 -18.02 -11.92
C TYR A 5 16.66 -19.04 -11.77
N TYR A 6 16.84 -19.99 -10.85
CA TYR A 6 15.86 -21.04 -10.60
C TYR A 6 14.57 -20.53 -9.97
N LEU A 7 14.65 -19.47 -9.16
CA LEU A 7 13.49 -18.88 -8.50
C LEU A 7 12.63 -18.14 -9.52
N VAL A 8 13.24 -17.27 -10.34
CA VAL A 8 12.52 -16.48 -11.34
C VAL A 8 11.99 -17.34 -12.49
N ALA A 9 12.75 -18.33 -12.95
CA ALA A 9 12.33 -19.21 -14.05
C ALA A 9 11.09 -20.08 -13.71
N GLY A 10 10.80 -20.27 -12.42
CA GLY A 10 9.63 -21.01 -11.95
C GLY A 10 8.42 -20.14 -11.62
N LEU A 11 8.52 -18.81 -11.73
CA LEU A 11 7.41 -17.92 -11.39
C LEU A 11 6.31 -18.02 -12.45
N PRO A 12 5.03 -18.04 -12.05
CA PRO A 12 3.93 -17.92 -12.99
C PRO A 12 3.96 -16.55 -13.67
N GLU A 13 3.55 -16.51 -14.93
CA GLU A 13 3.22 -15.25 -15.59
C GLU A 13 1.92 -14.70 -14.98
N LEU A 14 1.92 -13.41 -14.66
CA LEU A 14 0.79 -12.71 -14.04
C LEU A 14 0.27 -11.64 -14.99
N THR A 15 -1.04 -11.43 -14.99
CA THR A 15 -1.69 -10.29 -15.64
C THR A 15 -2.60 -9.57 -14.65
N LEU A 16 -2.70 -8.24 -14.77
CA LEU A 16 -3.56 -7.45 -13.86
C LEU A 16 -5.05 -7.85 -13.97
N GLU A 17 -5.45 -8.47 -15.07
CA GLU A 17 -6.79 -9.00 -15.33
C GLU A 17 -7.06 -10.38 -14.71
N ASP A 18 -6.07 -10.99 -14.05
CA ASP A 18 -6.24 -12.32 -13.46
C ASP A 18 -7.33 -12.32 -12.38
N SER A 19 -8.36 -13.13 -12.61
CA SER A 19 -9.50 -13.29 -11.67
C SER A 19 -9.28 -14.40 -10.64
N LYS A 20 -8.16 -15.12 -10.76
CA LYS A 20 -7.71 -16.15 -9.83
C LYS A 20 -6.19 -16.23 -9.86
N LEU A 21 -5.59 -16.57 -8.73
CA LEU A 21 -4.16 -16.76 -8.61
C LEU A 21 -3.86 -18.24 -8.29
N SER A 22 -2.87 -18.81 -8.97
CA SER A 22 -2.28 -20.11 -8.62
C SER A 22 -1.15 -19.99 -7.61
N TYR A 23 -0.72 -18.76 -7.32
CA TYR A 23 0.38 -18.43 -6.43
C TYR A 23 0.04 -17.11 -5.74
N THR A 24 0.23 -17.02 -4.43
CA THR A 24 -0.22 -15.91 -3.58
C THR A 24 0.94 -15.22 -2.86
N VAL A 25 0.67 -14.06 -2.27
CA VAL A 25 1.60 -13.38 -1.35
C VAL A 25 1.96 -14.29 -0.16
N ALA A 26 1.03 -15.14 0.27
CA ALA A 26 1.28 -16.14 1.31
C ALA A 26 2.23 -17.23 0.82
N ASP A 27 2.03 -17.74 -0.41
CA ASP A 27 2.93 -18.73 -1.02
C ASP A 27 4.33 -18.16 -1.22
N PHE A 28 4.45 -16.88 -1.61
CA PHE A 28 5.74 -16.19 -1.69
C PHE A 28 6.48 -16.22 -0.33
N ARG A 29 5.76 -15.94 0.76
CA ARG A 29 6.31 -15.89 2.12
C ARG A 29 6.78 -17.27 2.59
N THR A 30 6.11 -18.35 2.19
CA THR A 30 6.44 -19.71 2.63
C THR A 30 7.49 -20.38 1.75
N GLU A 31 7.50 -20.11 0.45
CA GLU A 31 8.33 -20.86 -0.51
C GLU A 31 9.57 -20.09 -0.98
N LEU A 32 9.45 -18.79 -1.30
CA LEU A 32 10.53 -18.00 -1.87
C LEU A 32 11.33 -17.24 -0.81
N TYR A 33 10.64 -16.61 0.15
CA TYR A 33 11.27 -15.79 1.19
C TYR A 33 12.35 -16.53 2.00
N PRO A 34 12.18 -17.81 2.43
CA PRO A 34 13.21 -18.50 3.19
C PRO A 34 14.53 -18.71 2.43
N ALA A 35 14.49 -18.74 1.09
CA ALA A 35 15.65 -18.95 0.23
C ALA A 35 16.44 -17.66 -0.05
N LEU A 36 15.91 -16.50 0.36
CA LEU A 36 16.56 -15.21 0.16
C LEU A 36 17.72 -15.00 1.14
N SER A 37 18.71 -14.19 0.75
CA SER A 37 19.73 -13.77 1.73
C SER A 37 19.19 -12.70 2.66
N GLU A 38 19.84 -12.50 3.80
CA GLU A 38 19.41 -11.51 4.80
C GLU A 38 19.27 -10.09 4.24
N ASP A 39 20.13 -9.69 3.30
CA ASP A 39 20.01 -8.36 2.68
C ASP A 39 18.79 -8.25 1.76
N ASP A 40 18.40 -9.33 1.07
CA ASP A 40 17.23 -9.34 0.20
C ASP A 40 15.94 -9.50 1.00
N LYS A 41 15.98 -10.28 2.08
CA LYS A 41 14.86 -10.36 3.04
C LYS A 41 14.53 -8.98 3.56
N ARG A 42 15.52 -8.19 3.99
CA ARG A 42 15.30 -6.79 4.41
C ARG A 42 14.64 -5.93 3.34
N LEU A 43 14.91 -6.18 2.05
CA LEU A 43 14.23 -5.47 0.96
C LEU A 43 12.77 -5.93 0.85
N ILE A 44 12.53 -7.24 0.84
CA ILE A 44 11.17 -7.80 0.82
C ILE A 44 10.36 -7.38 2.05
N ASP A 45 10.97 -7.31 3.22
CA ASP A 45 10.31 -6.90 4.46
C ASP A 45 9.76 -5.48 4.35
N LEU A 46 10.40 -4.58 3.58
CA LEU A 46 9.84 -3.25 3.29
C LEU A 46 8.45 -3.34 2.68
N PHE A 47 8.17 -4.31 1.81
CA PHE A 47 6.83 -4.52 1.28
C PHE A 47 5.85 -4.97 2.38
N TYR A 48 6.24 -5.92 3.24
CA TYR A 48 5.36 -6.47 4.26
C TYR A 48 5.05 -5.48 5.40
N LEU A 49 5.91 -4.46 5.60
CA LEU A 49 5.67 -3.39 6.57
C LEU A 49 4.38 -2.60 6.33
N GLN A 50 3.80 -2.63 5.12
CA GLN A 50 2.48 -2.02 4.90
C GLN A 50 1.38 -2.68 5.73
N PHE A 51 1.47 -4.00 5.96
CA PHE A 51 0.53 -4.74 6.80
C PHE A 51 0.80 -4.41 8.27
N ASP A 52 2.07 -4.34 8.68
CA ASP A 52 2.46 -3.93 10.04
C ASP A 52 2.00 -2.51 10.37
N ASN A 53 2.10 -1.56 9.43
CA ASN A 53 1.58 -0.20 9.59
C ASN A 53 0.09 -0.21 9.91
N ALA A 54 -0.71 -0.97 9.15
CA ALA A 54 -2.15 -1.10 9.39
C ALA A 54 -2.43 -1.81 10.73
N ASN A 55 -1.64 -2.82 11.08
CA ASN A 55 -1.75 -3.54 12.35
C ASN A 55 -1.45 -2.66 13.55
N VAL A 56 -0.38 -1.86 13.49
CA VAL A 56 -0.01 -0.91 14.55
C VAL A 56 -1.12 0.13 14.75
N LEU A 57 -1.67 0.71 13.68
CA LEU A 57 -2.80 1.64 13.79
C LEU A 57 -4.03 1.00 14.44
N LYS A 58 -4.34 -0.27 14.12
CA LYS A 58 -5.44 -1.02 14.76
C LYS A 58 -5.17 -1.25 16.24
N LEU A 59 -4.00 -1.77 16.58
CA LEU A 59 -3.61 -2.12 17.95
C LEU A 59 -3.47 -0.90 18.87
N LEU A 60 -3.08 0.26 18.32
CA LEU A 60 -3.04 1.51 19.06
C LEU A 60 -4.45 2.00 19.46
N LYS A 61 -5.46 1.75 18.60
CA LYS A 61 -6.87 2.09 18.85
C LYS A 61 -7.56 1.05 19.75
N ASP A 62 -7.29 -0.23 19.53
CA ASP A 62 -7.82 -1.35 20.30
C ASP A 62 -6.76 -2.46 20.43
N LYS A 63 -6.28 -2.68 21.66
CA LYS A 63 -5.22 -3.65 21.97
C LYS A 63 -5.61 -5.10 21.67
N ASP A 64 -6.91 -5.40 21.62
CA ASP A 64 -7.43 -6.76 21.40
C ASP A 64 -7.86 -6.97 19.93
N ALA A 65 -7.56 -5.99 19.05
CA ALA A 65 -7.93 -6.04 17.64
C ALA A 65 -7.21 -7.16 16.88
N ALA A 66 -7.95 -7.83 16.00
CA ALA A 66 -7.38 -8.80 15.07
C ALA A 66 -6.46 -8.10 14.04
N ILE A 67 -5.25 -8.64 13.87
CA ILE A 67 -4.25 -8.14 12.93
C ILE A 67 -4.21 -8.98 11.64
N ASP A 68 -3.63 -8.41 10.59
CA ASP A 68 -3.29 -9.14 9.37
C ASP A 68 -1.99 -9.93 9.59
N PRO A 69 -1.99 -11.27 9.52
CA PRO A 69 -0.82 -12.09 9.80
C PRO A 69 0.25 -12.02 8.69
N ARG A 70 0.01 -11.31 7.58
CA ARG A 70 1.01 -11.10 6.52
C ARG A 70 2.12 -10.12 6.92
N GLY A 71 1.94 -9.36 8.01
CA GLY A 71 2.99 -8.50 8.56
C GLY A 71 4.27 -9.26 8.93
N ASN A 72 5.35 -8.52 9.16
CA ASN A 72 6.61 -9.09 9.61
C ASN A 72 6.58 -9.52 11.08
N TYR A 73 5.66 -8.93 11.88
CA TYR A 73 5.60 -9.11 13.32
C TYR A 73 4.31 -9.83 13.74
N SER A 74 4.42 -10.68 14.76
CA SER A 74 3.25 -11.31 15.37
C SER A 74 2.44 -10.31 16.20
N ALA A 75 1.22 -10.70 16.57
CA ALA A 75 0.37 -9.88 17.44
C ALA A 75 1.02 -9.66 18.81
N GLU A 76 1.68 -10.69 19.34
CA GLU A 76 2.39 -10.65 20.61
C GLU A 76 3.57 -9.68 20.54
N GLU A 77 4.41 -9.78 19.50
CA GLU A 77 5.55 -8.89 19.28
C GLU A 77 5.12 -7.42 19.17
N LEU A 78 4.12 -7.13 18.31
CA LEU A 78 3.60 -5.77 18.16
C LEU A 78 3.03 -5.22 19.47
N THR A 79 2.28 -6.04 20.22
CA THR A 79 1.69 -5.61 21.51
C THR A 79 2.76 -5.32 22.55
N GLU A 80 3.81 -6.15 22.61
CA GLU A 80 4.96 -5.95 23.49
C GLU A 80 5.69 -4.64 23.16
N TYR A 81 6.04 -4.43 21.88
CA TYR A 81 6.75 -3.23 21.45
C TYR A 81 5.91 -1.96 21.64
N ILE A 82 4.62 -2.00 21.31
CA ILE A 82 3.70 -0.88 21.55
C ILE A 82 3.64 -0.54 23.04
N SER A 83 3.53 -1.55 23.91
CA SER A 83 3.45 -1.33 25.37
C SER A 83 4.74 -0.72 25.90
N LEU A 84 5.90 -1.26 25.51
CA LEU A 84 7.21 -0.75 25.90
C LEU A 84 7.42 0.71 25.46
N LEU A 85 7.07 1.04 24.22
CA LEU A 85 7.21 2.40 23.68
C LEU A 85 6.23 3.39 24.32
N LYS A 86 5.02 2.94 24.69
CA LYS A 86 4.04 3.73 25.46
C LYS A 86 4.55 4.13 26.85
N GLU A 87 5.37 3.28 27.46
CA GLU A 87 5.99 3.53 28.76
C GLU A 87 7.29 4.35 28.67
N GLY A 88 7.67 4.81 27.46
CA GLY A 88 8.89 5.58 27.23
C GLY A 88 10.16 4.73 27.11
N GLY A 89 10.03 3.42 26.89
CA GLY A 89 11.14 2.53 26.57
C GLY A 89 11.66 2.72 25.14
N GLU A 90 12.72 2.00 24.80
CA GLU A 90 13.34 2.02 23.47
C GLU A 90 13.44 0.60 22.89
N VAL A 91 13.22 0.47 21.58
CA VAL A 91 13.41 -0.77 20.83
C VAL A 91 14.52 -0.56 19.80
N SER A 92 15.42 -1.54 19.70
CA SER A 92 16.52 -1.48 18.74
C SER A 92 16.01 -1.51 17.29
N ASP A 93 16.55 -0.62 16.44
CA ASP A 93 16.27 -0.55 15.00
C ASP A 93 16.62 -1.85 14.24
N ARG A 94 17.39 -2.74 14.86
CA ARG A 94 17.68 -4.08 14.30
C ARG A 94 16.52 -5.06 14.43
N VAL A 95 15.60 -4.80 15.36
CA VAL A 95 14.49 -5.70 15.72
C VAL A 95 13.18 -5.10 15.23
N PHE A 96 12.98 -3.80 15.44
CA PHE A 96 11.76 -3.10 15.09
C PHE A 96 12.09 -1.82 14.31
N PRO A 97 11.37 -1.47 13.22
CA PRO A 97 11.74 -0.35 12.38
C PRO A 97 11.66 0.95 13.18
N SER A 98 12.74 1.72 13.16
CA SER A 98 12.83 2.99 13.89
C SER A 98 11.66 3.94 13.62
N TYR A 99 11.14 3.98 12.39
CA TYR A 99 10.01 4.85 12.06
C TYR A 99 8.71 4.46 12.79
N LEU A 100 8.47 3.16 13.04
CA LEU A 100 7.32 2.70 13.84
C LEU A 100 7.51 3.07 15.30
N SER A 101 8.73 2.98 15.83
CA SER A 101 9.04 3.43 17.19
C SER A 101 8.74 4.92 17.35
N VAL A 102 9.24 5.74 16.41
CA VAL A 102 8.95 7.18 16.35
C VAL A 102 7.45 7.44 16.29
N PHE A 103 6.74 6.76 15.39
CA PHE A 103 5.30 6.94 15.24
C PHE A 103 4.52 6.60 16.51
N ILE A 104 4.82 5.47 17.16
CA ILE A 104 4.12 5.04 18.38
C ILE A 104 4.39 6.04 19.52
N SER A 105 5.63 6.48 19.69
CA SER A 105 5.96 7.50 20.70
C SER A 105 5.26 8.84 20.41
N GLU A 106 5.18 9.26 19.15
CA GLU A 106 4.41 10.45 18.75
C GLU A 106 2.92 10.26 19.03
N TYR A 107 2.35 9.10 18.70
CA TYR A 107 0.93 8.79 18.89
C TYR A 107 0.47 8.96 20.34
N VAL A 108 1.31 8.62 21.31
CA VAL A 108 1.01 8.76 22.75
C VAL A 108 1.05 10.22 23.21
N ASN A 109 1.91 11.02 22.58
CA ASN A 109 2.14 12.41 22.97
C ASN A 109 1.28 13.42 22.19
N LEU A 110 0.64 12.99 21.09
CA LEU A 110 -0.25 13.81 20.29
C LEU A 110 -1.56 14.09 21.02
N SER A 111 -1.99 15.35 20.98
CA SER A 111 -3.31 15.77 21.44
C SER A 111 -4.34 15.59 20.31
N ALA A 112 -5.61 15.38 20.66
CA ALA A 112 -6.70 15.29 19.66
C ALA A 112 -6.89 16.59 18.83
N GLU A 113 -6.21 17.68 19.21
CA GLU A 113 -6.30 19.01 18.57
C GLU A 113 -5.25 19.22 17.47
N ASP A 114 -4.30 18.31 17.27
CA ASP A 114 -3.16 18.51 16.37
C ASP A 114 -3.52 18.45 14.86
N GLY A 115 -4.77 18.10 14.50
CA GLY A 115 -5.28 18.30 13.12
C GLY A 115 -4.65 17.43 12.02
N PHE A 116 -3.71 16.54 12.34
CA PHE A 116 -3.11 15.58 11.40
C PHE A 116 -3.81 14.22 11.47
N LEU A 117 -4.00 13.57 10.31
CA LEU A 117 -4.43 12.17 10.27
C LEU A 117 -3.25 11.27 10.66
N HIS A 118 -3.45 10.39 11.65
CA HIS A 118 -2.41 9.46 12.10
C HIS A 118 -1.90 8.56 10.97
N GLU A 119 -2.81 8.20 10.06
CA GLU A 119 -2.53 7.44 8.85
C GLU A 119 -1.53 8.18 7.94
N ASP A 120 -1.71 9.48 7.73
CA ASP A 120 -0.83 10.31 6.89
C ASP A 120 0.55 10.48 7.53
N ARG A 121 0.59 10.66 8.85
CA ARG A 121 1.87 10.74 9.59
C ARG A 121 2.65 9.44 9.49
N LEU A 122 1.99 8.30 9.71
CA LEU A 122 2.62 6.99 9.58
C LEU A 122 3.09 6.74 8.15
N ALA A 123 2.29 7.09 7.14
CA ALA A 123 2.67 6.98 5.74
C ALA A 123 3.91 7.82 5.42
N ALA A 124 3.98 9.07 5.89
CA ALA A 124 5.16 9.93 5.67
C ALA A 124 6.44 9.30 6.23
N LEU A 125 6.36 8.78 7.46
CA LEU A 125 7.48 8.09 8.12
C LEU A 125 7.88 6.81 7.38
N TYR A 126 6.91 6.02 6.93
CA TYR A 126 7.13 4.79 6.17
C TYR A 126 7.81 5.05 4.81
N TYR A 127 7.31 6.00 4.02
CA TYR A 127 7.94 6.36 2.75
C TYR A 127 9.38 6.87 2.97
N ALA A 128 9.58 7.77 3.94
CA ALA A 128 10.91 8.29 4.27
C ALA A 128 11.88 7.20 4.73
N TYR A 129 11.38 6.16 5.42
CA TYR A 129 12.18 5.00 5.82
C TYR A 129 12.52 4.12 4.62
N ALA A 130 11.53 3.72 3.83
CA ALA A 130 11.71 2.79 2.73
C ALA A 130 12.56 3.37 1.58
N MET A 131 12.44 4.67 1.30
CA MET A 131 13.25 5.36 0.30
C MET A 131 14.75 5.43 0.64
N LYS A 132 15.14 5.23 1.91
CA LYS A 132 16.57 5.19 2.33
C LYS A 132 17.25 3.86 2.03
N CYS A 133 16.51 2.84 1.57
CA CYS A 133 17.13 1.57 1.21
C CYS A 133 18.15 1.75 0.07
N LYS A 134 19.19 0.92 0.06
CA LYS A 134 20.29 1.03 -0.93
C LYS A 134 19.88 0.55 -2.32
N ASN A 135 18.80 -0.23 -2.41
CA ASN A 135 18.31 -0.75 -3.68
C ASN A 135 17.60 0.38 -4.44
N LYS A 136 18.13 0.73 -5.62
CA LYS A 136 17.64 1.87 -6.41
C LYS A 136 16.20 1.68 -6.88
N PHE A 137 15.86 0.48 -7.34
CA PHE A 137 14.52 0.17 -7.81
C PHE A 137 13.50 0.27 -6.66
N VAL A 138 13.77 -0.40 -5.53
CA VAL A 138 12.86 -0.39 -4.38
C VAL A 138 12.69 1.03 -3.84
N SER A 139 13.77 1.79 -3.67
CA SER A 139 13.71 3.21 -3.27
C SER A 139 12.87 4.05 -4.25
N ALA A 140 13.09 3.87 -5.56
CA ALA A 140 12.32 4.56 -6.60
C ALA A 140 10.85 4.17 -6.61
N TRP A 141 10.50 2.91 -6.34
CA TRP A 141 9.11 2.45 -6.24
C TRP A 141 8.35 3.16 -5.11
N PHE A 142 8.99 3.32 -3.95
CA PHE A 142 8.38 4.07 -2.84
C PHE A 142 8.24 5.56 -3.18
N GLY A 143 9.26 6.17 -3.78
CA GLY A 143 9.19 7.57 -4.24
C GLY A 143 8.10 7.78 -5.30
N PHE A 144 8.00 6.87 -6.26
CA PHE A 144 6.98 6.86 -7.31
C PHE A 144 5.56 6.82 -6.72
N ASN A 145 5.30 5.92 -5.77
CA ASN A 145 4.00 5.82 -5.12
C ASN A 145 3.66 7.06 -4.28
N LEU A 146 4.64 7.63 -3.56
CA LEU A 146 4.46 8.88 -2.84
C LEU A 146 4.02 10.01 -3.79
N VAL A 147 4.69 10.16 -4.92
CA VAL A 147 4.37 11.17 -5.94
C VAL A 147 2.97 10.94 -6.52
N ILE A 148 2.63 9.72 -6.95
CA ILE A 148 1.29 9.40 -7.49
C ILE A 148 0.21 9.79 -6.49
N ASN A 149 0.34 9.34 -5.24
CA ASN A 149 -0.67 9.56 -4.22
C ASN A 149 -0.84 11.06 -3.93
N ASN A 150 0.26 11.79 -3.72
CA ASN A 150 0.21 13.22 -3.43
C ASN A 150 -0.33 14.05 -4.59
N VAL A 151 0.04 13.72 -5.84
CA VAL A 151 -0.50 14.41 -7.02
C VAL A 151 -2.01 14.19 -7.14
N LEU A 152 -2.49 12.96 -6.97
CA LEU A 152 -3.93 12.66 -7.02
C LEU A 152 -4.69 13.35 -5.89
N VAL A 153 -4.12 13.38 -4.68
CA VAL A 153 -4.66 14.13 -3.53
C VAL A 153 -4.74 15.62 -3.85
N ALA A 154 -3.67 16.22 -4.38
CA ALA A 154 -3.62 17.64 -4.71
C ALA A 154 -4.63 18.02 -5.81
N LEU A 155 -4.75 17.20 -6.86
CA LEU A 155 -5.74 17.38 -7.92
C LEU A 155 -7.18 17.30 -7.36
N THR A 156 -7.43 16.34 -6.47
CA THR A 156 -8.73 16.16 -5.81
C THR A 156 -9.05 17.35 -4.91
N ALA A 157 -8.12 17.77 -4.06
CA ALA A 157 -8.27 18.90 -3.17
C ALA A 157 -8.60 20.18 -3.95
N ARG A 158 -7.91 20.45 -5.06
CA ARG A 158 -8.22 21.58 -5.94
C ARG A 158 -9.62 21.50 -6.55
N LYS A 159 -10.01 20.32 -7.05
CA LYS A 159 -11.36 20.10 -7.61
C LYS A 159 -12.45 20.44 -6.60
N PHE A 160 -12.23 20.14 -5.33
CA PHE A 160 -13.16 20.40 -4.24
C PHE A 160 -12.88 21.69 -3.46
N LYS A 161 -11.95 22.54 -3.91
CA LYS A 161 -11.57 23.81 -3.27
C LYS A 161 -11.10 23.65 -1.82
N MET A 162 -10.44 22.53 -1.52
CA MET A 162 -9.79 22.27 -0.24
C MET A 162 -8.36 22.81 -0.27
N ASP A 163 -7.81 23.11 0.92
CA ASP A 163 -6.39 23.44 1.04
C ASP A 163 -5.55 22.19 0.74
N VAL A 164 -4.55 22.36 -0.13
CA VAL A 164 -3.70 21.27 -0.60
C VAL A 164 -2.59 20.99 0.42
N ALA A 165 -1.99 22.06 0.96
CA ALA A 165 -0.78 21.96 1.76
C ALA A 165 -0.84 20.98 2.94
N PRO A 166 -1.91 20.95 3.76
CA PRO A 166 -1.99 20.03 4.90
C PRO A 166 -2.24 18.57 4.51
N LEU A 167 -2.61 18.29 3.25
CA LEU A 167 -2.93 16.95 2.76
C LEU A 167 -1.74 16.24 2.12
N ILE A 168 -0.62 16.94 1.89
CA ILE A 168 0.56 16.38 1.23
C ILE A 168 1.42 15.62 2.23
N VAL A 169 1.62 14.33 1.96
CA VAL A 169 2.39 13.40 2.79
C VAL A 169 3.87 13.43 2.40
N GLY A 170 4.80 13.37 3.37
CA GLY A 170 6.24 13.31 3.10
C GLY A 170 6.89 14.68 2.89
N ASP A 171 8.18 14.71 2.51
CA ASP A 171 8.97 15.95 2.47
C ASP A 171 10.01 15.95 1.34
N THR A 172 9.56 15.70 0.11
CA THR A 172 10.39 15.76 -1.10
C THR A 172 10.20 17.08 -1.84
N GLU A 173 11.05 17.36 -2.83
CA GLU A 173 10.91 18.54 -3.70
C GLU A 173 9.53 18.59 -4.39
N VAL A 174 9.03 17.43 -4.83
CA VAL A 174 7.67 17.31 -5.39
C VAL A 174 6.61 17.64 -4.32
N CYS A 175 6.79 17.21 -3.07
CA CYS A 175 5.86 17.56 -1.99
C CYS A 175 5.82 19.07 -1.78
N GLU A 176 6.97 19.74 -1.79
CA GLU A 176 7.06 21.19 -1.62
C GLU A 176 6.41 21.95 -2.78
N ALA A 177 6.63 21.50 -4.01
CA ALA A 177 5.96 22.05 -5.19
C ALA A 177 4.43 21.92 -5.10
N LEU A 178 3.93 20.77 -4.63
CA LEU A 178 2.49 20.56 -4.44
C LEU A 178 1.88 21.48 -3.36
N ARG A 179 2.63 21.79 -2.30
CA ARG A 179 2.16 22.67 -1.21
C ARG A 179 2.09 24.14 -1.61
N THR A 180 3.07 24.60 -2.38
CA THR A 180 3.29 26.04 -2.61
C THR A 180 2.86 26.53 -3.99
N SER A 181 2.79 25.65 -4.99
CA SER A 181 2.53 26.06 -6.37
C SER A 181 1.06 26.36 -6.64
N GLY A 182 0.80 27.53 -7.25
CA GLY A 182 -0.50 27.91 -7.80
C GLY A 182 -0.74 27.47 -9.26
N ALA A 183 0.27 26.93 -9.94
CA ALA A 183 0.16 26.52 -11.35
C ALA A 183 -0.77 25.30 -11.51
N ARG A 184 -1.47 25.18 -12.64
CA ARG A 184 -2.43 24.07 -12.89
C ARG A 184 -1.80 22.69 -12.75
N ASP A 185 -0.56 22.56 -13.19
CA ASP A 185 0.28 21.36 -13.16
C ASP A 185 1.26 21.36 -11.96
N PHE A 186 1.09 22.30 -11.03
CA PHE A 186 1.98 22.52 -9.89
C PHE A 186 3.43 22.88 -10.27
N GLY A 187 3.73 23.17 -11.54
CA GLY A 187 5.09 23.34 -12.04
C GLY A 187 5.86 22.02 -12.22
N LEU A 188 5.17 20.87 -12.14
CA LEU A 188 5.78 19.54 -12.17
C LEU A 188 5.85 18.92 -13.57
N GLY A 189 5.42 19.62 -14.62
CA GLY A 189 5.34 19.07 -15.98
C GLY A 189 6.68 18.57 -16.55
N GLY A 190 7.82 19.05 -16.05
CA GLY A 190 9.15 18.56 -16.43
C GLY A 190 9.78 17.55 -15.46
N GLU A 191 9.21 17.41 -14.26
CA GLU A 191 9.75 16.56 -13.18
C GLU A 191 8.99 15.24 -13.03
N VAL A 192 7.69 15.25 -13.33
CA VAL A 192 6.80 14.09 -13.20
C VAL A 192 6.30 13.68 -14.57
N GLU A 193 6.98 12.71 -15.19
CA GLU A 193 6.74 12.28 -16.57
C GLU A 193 5.28 11.84 -16.83
N TRP A 194 4.64 11.22 -15.84
CA TRP A 194 3.26 10.72 -15.93
C TRP A 194 2.21 11.73 -15.41
N LEU A 195 2.56 12.99 -15.20
CA LEU A 195 1.63 14.00 -14.64
C LEU A 195 0.38 14.16 -15.50
N GLU A 196 0.53 14.26 -16.83
CA GLU A 196 -0.63 14.36 -17.74
C GLU A 196 -1.55 13.14 -17.65
N GLN A 197 -0.97 11.95 -17.47
CA GLN A 197 -1.73 10.72 -17.28
C GLN A 197 -2.47 10.76 -15.94
N LEU A 198 -1.85 11.23 -14.86
CA LEU A 198 -2.51 11.40 -13.56
C LEU A 198 -3.65 12.41 -13.60
N VAL A 199 -3.51 13.52 -14.35
CA VAL A 199 -4.62 14.47 -14.57
C VAL A 199 -5.80 13.76 -15.23
N LYS A 200 -5.58 13.03 -16.33
CA LYS A 200 -6.64 12.26 -17.02
C LYS A 200 -7.27 11.19 -16.11
N ILE A 201 -6.46 10.52 -15.28
CA ILE A 201 -6.95 9.55 -14.30
C ILE A 201 -7.85 10.25 -13.27
N SER A 202 -7.43 11.40 -12.73
CA SER A 202 -8.20 12.16 -11.73
C SER A 202 -9.57 12.63 -12.23
N GLU A 203 -9.70 12.84 -13.54
CA GLU A 203 -10.94 13.23 -14.21
C GLU A 203 -11.90 12.05 -14.46
N THR A 204 -11.44 10.79 -14.33
CA THR A 204 -12.29 9.60 -14.49
C THR A 204 -13.33 9.55 -13.37
N GLU A 205 -14.61 9.62 -13.69
CA GLU A 205 -15.70 9.72 -12.70
C GLU A 205 -15.93 8.41 -11.94
N GLU A 206 -15.90 7.29 -12.65
CA GLU A 206 -16.13 5.97 -12.05
C GLU A 206 -14.92 5.56 -11.19
N LEU A 207 -15.16 5.34 -9.90
CA LEU A 207 -14.10 5.15 -8.91
C LEU A 207 -13.31 3.86 -9.15
N VAL A 208 -13.99 2.79 -9.55
CA VAL A 208 -13.34 1.49 -9.80
C VAL A 208 -12.41 1.59 -11.03
N GLU A 209 -12.88 2.23 -12.10
CA GLU A 209 -12.11 2.50 -13.31
C GLU A 209 -10.90 3.39 -12.99
N ARG A 210 -11.09 4.43 -12.15
CA ARG A 210 -10.00 5.28 -11.70
C ARG A 210 -8.93 4.47 -10.99
N GLU A 211 -9.29 3.64 -10.00
CA GLU A 211 -8.36 2.76 -9.29
C GLU A 211 -7.64 1.79 -10.23
N LYS A 212 -8.36 1.18 -11.20
CA LYS A 212 -7.75 0.30 -12.21
C LYS A 212 -6.73 1.03 -13.08
N LYS A 213 -6.97 2.29 -13.44
CA LYS A 213 -6.02 3.09 -14.21
C LYS A 213 -4.78 3.46 -13.40
N ILE A 214 -4.92 3.74 -12.10
CA ILE A 214 -3.78 3.98 -11.21
C ILE A 214 -2.92 2.71 -11.13
N ASP A 215 -3.55 1.56 -10.92
CA ASP A 215 -2.85 0.28 -10.87
C ASP A 215 -2.18 -0.08 -12.20
N ARG A 216 -2.84 0.20 -13.33
CA ARG A 216 -2.20 0.02 -14.64
C ARG A 216 -0.95 0.89 -14.79
N LEU A 217 -1.00 2.16 -14.34
CA LEU A 217 0.16 3.04 -14.35
C LEU A 217 1.30 2.46 -13.50
N ARG A 218 1.00 1.97 -12.29
CA ARG A 218 1.98 1.30 -11.42
C ARG A 218 2.57 0.06 -12.08
N TRP A 219 1.72 -0.77 -12.68
CA TRP A 219 2.12 -2.00 -13.36
C TRP A 219 3.10 -1.71 -14.50
N ASN A 220 2.74 -0.78 -15.40
CA ASN A 220 3.57 -0.41 -16.53
C ASN A 220 4.92 0.16 -16.06
N TRP A 221 4.90 1.03 -15.05
CA TRP A 221 6.14 1.58 -14.49
C TRP A 221 7.08 0.50 -13.96
N MET A 222 6.55 -0.53 -13.28
CA MET A 222 7.35 -1.66 -12.80
C MET A 222 7.96 -2.45 -13.97
N GLU A 223 7.17 -2.76 -15.00
CA GLU A 223 7.63 -3.52 -16.18
C GLU A 223 8.71 -2.78 -16.96
N GLU A 224 8.53 -1.47 -17.17
CA GLU A 224 9.50 -0.62 -17.87
C GLU A 224 10.80 -0.46 -17.07
N THR A 225 10.69 -0.18 -15.76
CA THR A 225 11.86 0.06 -14.90
C THR A 225 12.68 -1.21 -14.70
N THR A 226 12.04 -2.38 -14.66
CA THR A 226 12.70 -3.68 -14.47
C THR A 226 12.91 -4.47 -15.76
N PHE A 227 12.79 -3.83 -16.93
CA PHE A 227 12.86 -4.51 -18.23
C PHE A 227 14.15 -5.34 -18.43
N PHE A 228 15.27 -4.88 -17.88
CA PHE A 228 16.57 -5.56 -17.97
C PHE A 228 16.91 -6.41 -16.73
N ASP A 229 16.04 -6.45 -15.72
CA ASP A 229 16.23 -7.17 -14.47
C ASP A 229 15.64 -8.59 -14.57
N TYR A 230 16.36 -9.48 -15.24
CA TYR A 230 15.85 -10.83 -15.52
C TYR A 230 15.95 -11.79 -14.34
N PHE A 231 17.03 -11.74 -13.56
CA PHE A 231 17.31 -12.72 -12.49
C PHE A 231 17.85 -12.04 -11.23
N THR A 232 17.13 -11.02 -10.76
CA THR A 232 17.54 -10.16 -9.66
C THR A 232 16.48 -10.13 -8.55
N VAL A 233 16.81 -9.50 -7.42
CA VAL A 233 15.86 -9.34 -6.30
C VAL A 233 14.74 -8.37 -6.67
N GLU A 234 15.00 -7.39 -7.53
CA GLU A 234 14.03 -6.45 -8.06
C GLU A 234 12.91 -7.19 -8.79
N ARG A 235 13.25 -8.23 -9.57
CA ARG A 235 12.24 -9.05 -10.24
C ARG A 235 11.33 -9.80 -9.26
N LEU A 236 11.90 -10.29 -8.15
CA LEU A 236 11.11 -10.91 -7.08
C LEU A 236 10.23 -9.90 -6.35
N PHE A 237 10.72 -8.69 -6.11
CA PHE A 237 9.97 -7.60 -5.50
C PHE A 237 8.80 -7.17 -6.41
N VAL A 238 9.02 -7.01 -7.71
CA VAL A 238 7.96 -6.73 -8.70
C VAL A 238 6.92 -7.84 -8.70
N PHE A 239 7.34 -9.10 -8.75
CA PHE A 239 6.41 -10.23 -8.72
C PHE A 239 5.53 -10.20 -7.45
N LEU A 240 6.14 -9.91 -6.29
CA LEU A 240 5.40 -9.76 -5.03
C LEU A 240 4.39 -8.61 -5.06
N LEU A 241 4.76 -7.45 -5.64
CA LEU A 241 3.84 -6.33 -5.84
C LEU A 241 2.68 -6.70 -6.77
N GLN A 242 2.96 -7.39 -7.87
CA GLN A 242 1.95 -7.82 -8.83
C GLN A 242 0.95 -8.79 -8.20
N LEU A 243 1.43 -9.74 -7.40
CA LEU A 243 0.58 -10.64 -6.63
C LEU A 243 -0.37 -9.88 -5.70
N GLU A 244 0.16 -8.94 -4.92
CA GLU A 244 -0.64 -8.14 -3.98
C GLU A 244 -1.71 -7.33 -4.71
N MET A 245 -1.35 -6.68 -5.81
CA MET A 245 -2.30 -5.90 -6.61
C MET A 245 -3.45 -6.77 -7.12
N ILE A 246 -3.15 -7.96 -7.63
CA ILE A 246 -4.18 -8.90 -8.14
C ILE A 246 -5.03 -9.44 -6.98
N GLU A 247 -4.42 -9.85 -5.87
CA GLU A 247 -5.13 -10.32 -4.67
C GLU A 247 -6.11 -9.27 -4.14
N ARG A 248 -5.71 -7.99 -4.14
CA ARG A 248 -6.56 -6.88 -3.74
C ARG A 248 -7.82 -6.80 -4.61
N TRP A 249 -7.68 -6.93 -5.92
CA TRP A 249 -8.82 -6.94 -6.84
C TRP A 249 -9.71 -8.18 -6.68
N ILE A 250 -9.12 -9.37 -6.53
CA ILE A 250 -9.87 -10.61 -6.27
C ILE A 250 -10.68 -10.51 -4.97
N SER A 251 -10.08 -9.95 -3.90
CA SER A 251 -10.76 -9.77 -2.62
C SER A 251 -11.93 -8.80 -2.74
N LEU A 252 -11.74 -7.66 -3.41
CA LEU A 252 -12.80 -6.68 -3.66
C LEU A 252 -13.96 -7.25 -4.49
N ASP A 253 -13.66 -8.09 -5.48
CA ASP A 253 -14.67 -8.78 -6.29
C ASP A 253 -15.41 -9.86 -5.49
N LYS A 254 -14.76 -10.53 -4.54
CA LYS A 254 -15.43 -11.46 -3.62
C LYS A 254 -16.36 -10.73 -2.65
N GLU A 255 -15.95 -9.59 -2.10
CA GLU A 255 -16.80 -8.78 -1.22
C GLU A 255 -17.99 -8.21 -1.98
N LYS A 256 -17.77 -7.63 -3.17
CA LYS A 256 -18.83 -7.16 -4.05
C LYS A 256 -19.73 -8.31 -4.52
N GLY A 257 -19.15 -9.46 -4.87
CA GLY A 257 -19.88 -10.66 -5.26
C GLY A 257 -20.73 -11.23 -4.12
N SER A 258 -20.22 -11.21 -2.89
CA SER A 258 -20.96 -11.60 -1.68
C SER A 258 -22.09 -10.63 -1.36
N GLN A 259 -21.85 -9.32 -1.49
CA GLN A 259 -22.87 -8.29 -1.32
C GLN A 259 -23.96 -8.40 -2.40
N LEU A 260 -23.58 -8.60 -3.66
CA LEU A 260 -24.50 -8.82 -4.78
C LEU A 260 -25.30 -10.11 -4.60
N PHE A 261 -24.68 -11.19 -4.14
CA PHE A 261 -25.38 -12.42 -3.82
C PHE A 261 -26.40 -12.22 -2.69
N ARG A 262 -26.02 -11.51 -1.62
CA ARG A 262 -26.93 -11.17 -0.51
C ARG A 262 -28.09 -10.28 -0.96
N SER A 263 -27.85 -9.32 -1.85
CA SER A 263 -28.92 -8.46 -2.39
C SER A 263 -29.88 -9.23 -3.30
N ILE A 264 -29.38 -10.16 -4.11
CA ILE A 264 -30.22 -11.08 -4.91
C ILE A 264 -31.08 -11.97 -4.01
N ILE A 265 -30.51 -12.56 -2.95
CA ILE A 265 -31.28 -13.38 -1.98
C ILE A 265 -32.32 -12.54 -1.24
N ALA A 266 -31.99 -11.30 -0.89
CA ALA A 266 -32.94 -10.37 -0.25
C ALA A 266 -34.11 -10.03 -1.19
N ALA A 267 -33.84 -9.70 -2.45
CA ALA A 267 -34.86 -9.42 -3.46
C ALA A 267 -35.77 -10.64 -3.69
N LEU A 268 -35.20 -11.84 -3.79
CA LEU A 268 -35.97 -13.08 -3.94
C LEU A 268 -36.85 -13.37 -2.71
N LYS A 269 -36.41 -13.03 -1.50
CA LYS A 269 -37.21 -13.17 -0.27
C LYS A 269 -38.38 -12.19 -0.21
N ASP A 270 -38.20 -10.98 -0.74
CA ASP A 270 -39.26 -9.97 -0.80
C ASP A 270 -40.30 -10.28 -1.89
N GLU A 271 -39.90 -10.96 -2.98
CA GLU A 271 -40.80 -11.44 -4.02
C GLU A 271 -41.64 -12.65 -3.59
N VAL A 272 -41.16 -13.49 -2.67
CA VAL A 272 -41.93 -14.60 -2.10
C VAL A 272 -42.83 -14.08 -0.97
N ARG A 273 -43.94 -13.42 -1.34
CA ARG A 273 -45.09 -13.27 -0.45
C ARG A 273 -45.92 -14.54 -0.51
N ILE A 274 -45.94 -15.31 0.57
CA ILE A 274 -46.86 -16.44 0.73
C ILE A 274 -48.30 -15.89 0.58
N PRO A 275 -49.10 -16.38 -0.39
CA PRO A 275 -50.48 -15.95 -0.54
C PRO A 275 -51.24 -16.15 0.77
N ALA A 276 -52.09 -15.20 1.14
CA ALA A 276 -52.86 -15.24 2.38
C ALA A 276 -53.76 -16.49 2.53
N GLU A 277 -53.93 -17.25 1.45
CA GLU A 277 -54.66 -18.53 1.41
C GLU A 277 -53.91 -19.70 2.07
N PHE A 278 -52.62 -19.53 2.41
CA PHE A 278 -51.79 -20.54 3.08
C PHE A 278 -51.28 -20.11 4.47
N ARG A 279 -51.95 -19.15 5.12
CA ARG A 279 -51.63 -18.70 6.48
C ARG A 279 -52.66 -19.15 7.50
#